data_AF-A0A915D9L8-F1
#
_entry.id   AF-A0A915D9L8-F1
#
_cell.length_a   1.000
_cell.length_b   1.000
_cell.length_c   1.000
_cell.angle_alpha   90.00
_cell.angle_beta   90.00
_cell.angle_gamma   90.00
#
_symmetry.space_group_name_H-M   'P 1'
#
loop_
_entity.id
_entity.type
_entity.pdbx_description
1 polymer ?
#
loop_
_entity_poly.entity_id
_entity_poly.type
_entity_poly.pdbx_seq_one_letter_code
_entity_poly.pdbx_strand_id
1 'polypeptide(L)'
;MSVEQLKKLLDKPSSSLVNEVIEHTKTYGTSGIELRCGHILRPETKQKFSGLLRDLQEGLHAQPVDHNKCHKTVGMKIYAWRTDLPTIYEIPTLNKLHHISMETFQVSTIKQVMLVEPLFDPNNQHLSIKK
;
A
#
# COMPACT_ATOMS: atom_id res chain seq x y z
N MET A 1 3.68 -8.23 11.08
CA MET A 1 2.78 -7.40 11.91
C MET A 1 1.45 -8.15 12.04
N SER A 2 0.83 -8.22 13.21
CA SER A 2 -0.52 -8.78 13.38
C SER A 2 -1.61 -7.72 13.22
N VAL A 3 -2.88 -8.13 13.16
CA VAL A 3 -4.03 -7.22 13.09
C VAL A 3 -4.13 -6.35 14.36
N GLU A 4 -3.82 -6.93 15.52
CA GLU A 4 -3.84 -6.26 16.82
C GLU A 4 -2.73 -5.22 16.93
N GLN A 5 -1.56 -5.49 16.35
CA GLN A 5 -0.46 -4.52 16.27
C GLN A 5 -0.84 -3.35 15.36
N LEU A 6 -1.48 -3.62 14.22
CA LEU A 6 -1.99 -2.57 13.34
C LEU A 6 -3.04 -1.70 14.05
N LYS A 7 -3.99 -2.31 14.75
CA LYS A 7 -5.00 -1.56 15.53
C LYS A 7 -4.35 -0.66 16.57
N LYS A 8 -3.44 -1.19 17.39
CA LYS A 8 -2.70 -0.41 18.38
C LYS A 8 -1.92 0.74 17.76
N LEU A 9 -1.36 0.55 16.57
CA LEU A 9 -0.63 1.60 15.85
C LEU A 9 -1.58 2.68 15.31
N LEU A 10 -2.75 2.29 14.80
CA LEU A 10 -3.80 3.21 14.32
C LEU A 10 -4.56 3.92 15.46
N ASP A 11 -4.49 3.40 16.69
CA ASP A 11 -5.09 4.02 17.88
C ASP A 11 -4.16 5.07 18.53
N LYS A 12 -2.88 5.10 18.16
CA LYS A 12 -1.97 6.18 18.57
C LYS A 12 -2.28 7.47 17.81
N PRO A 13 -1.95 8.65 18.36
CA PRO A 13 -1.99 9.90 17.61
C PRO A 13 -1.16 9.75 16.32
N SER A 14 -1.79 10.01 15.17
CA SER A 14 -1.16 9.88 13.86
C SER A 14 0.09 10.75 13.73
N SER A 15 0.11 11.91 14.39
CA SER A 15 1.24 12.85 14.41
C SER A 15 2.56 12.22 14.88
N SER A 16 2.55 11.34 15.89
CA SER A 16 3.76 10.66 16.38
C SER A 16 4.36 9.78 15.29
N LEU A 17 3.53 8.93 14.68
CA LEU A 17 3.97 8.00 13.65
C LEU A 17 4.40 8.74 12.38
N VAL A 18 3.67 9.78 11.99
CA VAL A 18 4.02 10.62 10.84
C VAL A 18 5.39 11.26 11.04
N ASN A 19 5.67 11.82 12.23
CA ASN A 19 6.96 12.41 12.54
C ASN A 19 8.09 11.39 12.53
N GLU A 20 7.89 10.21 13.13
CA GLU A 20 8.87 9.12 13.10
C GLU A 20 9.21 8.68 11.67
N VAL A 21 8.19 8.54 10.82
CA VAL A 21 8.38 8.16 9.41
C VAL A 21 9.12 9.26 8.65
N ILE A 22 8.73 10.53 8.83
CA ILE A 22 9.41 11.67 8.22
C ILE A 22 10.87 11.73 8.65
N GLU A 23 11.17 11.60 9.94
CA GLU A 23 12.53 11.58 10.46
C GLU A 23 13.33 10.44 9.83
N HIS A 24 12.74 9.25 9.73
CA HIS A 24 13.35 8.11 9.07
C HIS A 24 13.70 8.42 7.61
N THR A 25 12.80 9.05 6.84
CA THR A 25 13.10 9.43 5.45
C THR A 25 14.24 10.44 5.33
N LYS A 26 14.42 11.31 6.34
CA LYS A 26 15.53 12.27 6.39
C LYS A 26 16.84 11.58 6.70
N THR A 27 16.86 10.76 7.76
CA THR A 27 18.05 10.05 8.24
C THR A 27 18.67 9.17 7.15
N TYR A 28 17.83 8.49 6.37
CA TYR A 28 18.29 7.59 5.31
C TYR A 28 18.25 8.22 3.90
N GLY A 29 17.88 9.50 3.78
CA GLY A 29 17.85 10.20 2.51
C GLY A 29 16.90 9.60 1.47
N THR A 30 15.85 8.87 1.88
CA THR A 30 14.94 8.17 0.95
C THR A 30 14.04 9.15 0.21
N SER A 31 13.74 8.89 -1.07
CA SER A 31 12.87 9.77 -1.88
C SER A 31 11.37 9.60 -1.60
N GLY A 32 10.99 8.73 -0.67
CA GLY A 32 9.59 8.48 -0.35
C GLY A 32 9.41 7.25 0.53
N ILE A 33 8.15 6.88 0.72
CA ILE A 33 7.72 5.71 1.47
C ILE A 33 6.74 4.88 0.66
N GLU A 34 6.82 3.56 0.82
CA GLU A 34 5.82 2.63 0.33
C GLU A 34 5.26 1.84 1.51
N LEU A 35 3.95 1.94 1.71
CA LEU A 35 3.26 1.23 2.78
C LEU A 35 2.75 -0.12 2.28
N ARG A 36 2.90 -1.15 3.11
CA ARG A 36 2.37 -2.49 2.84
C ARG A 36 1.37 -2.87 3.93
N CYS A 37 0.08 -2.88 3.60
CA CYS A 37 -0.94 -3.42 4.50
C CYS A 37 -1.29 -4.85 4.11
N GLY A 38 -0.70 -5.82 4.83
CA GLY A 38 -0.96 -7.24 4.59
C GLY A 38 -2.35 -7.73 5.03
N HIS A 39 -3.10 -6.90 5.76
CA HIS A 39 -4.34 -7.29 6.44
C HIS A 39 -5.59 -6.74 5.76
N ILE A 40 -6.69 -7.47 5.90
CA ILE A 40 -8.02 -6.97 5.57
C ILE A 40 -8.39 -5.92 6.62
N LEU A 41 -8.53 -4.67 6.20
CA LEU A 41 -9.05 -3.61 7.04
C LEU A 41 -10.55 -3.82 7.21
N ARG A 42 -11.01 -3.85 8.46
CA ARG A 42 -12.44 -3.79 8.79
C ARG A 42 -12.92 -2.35 8.72
N PRO A 43 -14.24 -2.08 8.61
CA PRO A 43 -14.78 -0.71 8.51
C PRO A 43 -14.22 0.25 9.57
N GLU A 44 -14.10 -0.22 10.82
CA GLU A 44 -13.53 0.51 11.96
C GLU A 44 -12.06 0.96 11.78
N THR A 45 -11.24 0.13 11.13
CA THR A 45 -9.81 0.40 10.87
C THR A 45 -9.59 1.10 9.53
N LYS A 46 -10.53 0.96 8.59
CA LYS A 46 -10.47 1.51 7.24
C LYS A 46 -10.35 3.03 7.25
N GLN A 47 -11.21 3.69 8.03
CA GLN A 47 -11.18 5.15 8.18
C GLN A 47 -9.91 5.65 8.87
N LYS A 48 -9.49 4.99 9.95
CA LYS A 48 -8.25 5.35 10.68
C LYS A 48 -7.00 5.21 9.79
N PHE A 49 -6.93 4.12 9.03
CA PHE A 49 -5.84 3.91 8.08
C PHE A 49 -5.85 4.95 6.96
N SER A 50 -7.02 5.28 6.42
CA SER A 50 -7.19 6.37 5.45
C SER A 50 -6.75 7.73 5.99
N GLY A 51 -7.09 8.04 7.24
CA GLY A 51 -6.62 9.24 7.94
C GLY A 51 -5.10 9.28 8.05
N LEU A 52 -4.48 8.18 8.49
CA LEU A 52 -3.02 8.06 8.57
C LEU A 52 -2.34 8.27 7.20
N LEU A 53 -2.89 7.71 6.12
CA LEU A 53 -2.35 7.91 4.76
C LEU A 53 -2.36 9.37 4.36
N ARG A 54 -3.46 10.07 4.64
CA ARG A 54 -3.58 11.51 4.37
C ARG A 54 -2.56 12.30 5.19
N ASP A 55 -2.48 12.04 6.49
CA ASP A 55 -1.56 12.76 7.39
C ASP A 55 -0.09 12.53 7.00
N LEU A 56 0.25 11.31 6.53
CA LEU A 56 1.59 11.01 5.98
C LEU A 56 1.88 11.77 4.70
N GLN A 57 0.91 11.83 3.78
CA GLN A 57 1.04 12.57 2.53
C GLN A 57 1.24 14.07 2.81
N GLU A 58 0.40 14.66 3.66
CA GLU A 58 0.50 16.06 4.06
C GLU A 58 1.83 16.35 4.78
N GLY A 59 2.24 15.51 5.72
CA GLY A 59 3.47 15.69 6.49
C GLY A 59 4.75 15.57 5.63
N LEU A 60 4.75 14.69 4.63
CA LEU A 60 5.87 14.54 3.69
C LEU A 60 5.89 15.66 2.64
N HIS A 61 4.73 16.16 2.21
CA HIS A 61 4.62 17.30 1.29
C HIS A 61 4.96 18.63 1.96
N ALA A 62 4.68 18.78 3.25
CA ALA A 62 5.03 19.97 4.02
C ALA A 62 6.54 20.10 4.30
N GLN A 63 7.34 19.08 3.96
CA GLN A 63 8.80 19.17 4.11
C GLN A 63 9.37 20.24 3.17
N PRO A 64 10.29 21.09 3.64
CA PRO A 64 10.96 22.05 2.79
C PRO A 64 11.69 21.30 1.67
N VAL A 65 11.26 21.54 0.44
CA VAL A 65 11.89 21.00 -0.74
C VAL A 65 13.05 21.91 -1.07
N ASP A 66 14.26 21.43 -0.80
CA ASP A 66 15.48 22.06 -1.30
C ASP A 66 15.36 22.18 -2.83
N HIS A 67 15.73 23.32 -3.43
CA HIS A 67 15.47 23.61 -4.84
C HIS A 67 16.08 22.58 -5.81
N ASN A 68 17.02 21.77 -5.34
CA ASN A 68 17.66 20.69 -6.08
C ASN A 68 17.12 19.27 -5.76
N LYS A 69 16.10 19.15 -4.90
CA LYS A 69 15.54 17.86 -4.47
C LYS A 69 14.10 17.70 -4.93
N CYS A 70 13.73 16.48 -5.28
CA CYS A 70 12.35 16.14 -5.61
C CYS A 70 11.48 16.06 -4.35
N HIS A 71 10.17 16.29 -4.52
CA HIS A 71 9.17 16.03 -3.49
C HIS A 71 9.22 14.55 -3.06
N LYS A 72 9.01 14.30 -1.77
CA LYS A 72 8.93 12.94 -1.25
C LYS A 72 7.65 12.27 -1.72
N THR A 73 7.74 11.01 -2.15
CA THR A 73 6.57 10.24 -2.61
C THR A 73 5.98 9.39 -1.50
N VAL A 74 4.68 9.13 -1.61
CA VAL A 74 3.92 8.20 -0.76
C VAL A 74 3.18 7.27 -1.69
N GLY A 75 3.40 5.98 -1.53
CA GLY A 75 2.69 4.94 -2.25
C GLY A 75 2.24 3.80 -1.36
N MET A 76 1.45 2.90 -1.93
CA MET A 76 0.96 1.71 -1.22
C MET A 76 1.06 0.47 -2.10
N LYS A 77 1.46 -0.63 -1.48
CA LYS A 77 1.43 -1.96 -2.07
C LYS A 77 0.13 -2.68 -1.73
N ILE A 78 -0.59 -3.12 -2.75
CA ILE A 78 -1.82 -3.91 -2.64
C ILE A 78 -1.64 -5.27 -3.31
N TYR A 79 -2.30 -6.30 -2.81
CA TYR A 79 -2.27 -7.61 -3.46
C TYR A 79 -3.15 -7.64 -4.71
N ALA A 80 -2.62 -8.13 -5.83
CA ALA A 80 -3.31 -8.19 -7.11
C ALA A 80 -4.54 -9.11 -7.10
N TRP A 81 -4.54 -10.15 -6.27
CA TRP A 81 -5.68 -11.09 -6.13
C TRP A 81 -6.84 -10.54 -5.28
N ARG A 82 -6.75 -9.31 -4.76
CA ARG A 82 -7.86 -8.69 -4.01
C ARG A 82 -8.88 -8.13 -5.00
N THR A 83 -10.00 -8.84 -5.13
CA THR A 83 -11.09 -8.49 -6.06
C THR A 83 -12.04 -7.42 -5.51
N ASP A 84 -12.10 -7.24 -4.18
CA ASP A 84 -13.01 -6.30 -3.53
C ASP A 84 -12.24 -5.22 -2.75
N LEU A 85 -11.56 -4.34 -3.50
CA LEU A 85 -10.81 -3.22 -2.92
C LEU A 85 -11.70 -2.20 -2.18
N PRO A 86 -12.91 -1.84 -2.64
CA PRO A 86 -13.74 -0.82 -1.98
C PRO A 86 -14.17 -1.18 -0.55
N THR A 87 -14.31 -2.47 -0.23
CA THR A 87 -14.62 -2.89 1.14
C THR A 87 -13.42 -2.83 2.07
N ILE A 88 -12.20 -2.91 1.52
CA ILE A 88 -10.96 -2.92 2.29
C ILE A 88 -10.39 -1.50 2.43
N TYR A 89 -10.46 -0.67 1.39
CA TYR A 89 -9.79 0.63 1.35
C TYR A 89 -10.71 1.77 0.97
N GLU A 90 -10.41 2.97 1.47
CA GLU A 90 -11.03 4.20 0.97
C GLU A 90 -10.40 4.54 -0.38
N ILE A 91 -11.06 4.12 -1.47
CA ILE A 91 -10.60 4.34 -2.86
C ILE A 91 -10.23 5.81 -3.13
N PRO A 92 -11.01 6.82 -2.68
CA PRO A 92 -10.64 8.22 -2.88
C PRO A 92 -9.30 8.61 -2.25
N THR A 93 -8.92 7.96 -1.15
CA THR A 93 -7.61 8.17 -0.50
C THR A 93 -6.50 7.47 -1.26
N LEU A 94 -6.73 6.25 -1.74
CA LEU A 94 -5.75 5.55 -2.57
C LEU A 94 -5.42 6.31 -3.86
N ASN A 95 -6.43 6.91 -4.48
CA ASN A 95 -6.26 7.71 -5.70
C ASN A 95 -5.46 8.99 -5.51
N LYS A 96 -5.20 9.42 -4.27
CA LYS A 96 -4.36 10.58 -3.95
C LYS A 96 -2.89 10.22 -3.73
N LEU A 97 -2.57 8.94 -3.58
CA LEU A 97 -1.19 8.47 -3.45
C LEU A 97 -0.45 8.65 -4.78
N HIS A 98 0.87 8.78 -4.71
CA HIS A 98 1.70 8.99 -5.91
C HIS A 98 1.75 7.74 -6.78
N HIS A 99 1.72 6.57 -6.16
CA HIS A 99 1.68 5.30 -6.86
C HIS A 99 1.00 4.22 -6.01
N ILE A 100 0.39 3.26 -6.70
CA ILE A 100 -0.09 2.01 -6.13
C ILE A 100 0.68 0.89 -6.81
N SER A 101 1.42 0.10 -6.05
CA SER A 101 2.12 -1.09 -6.56
C SER A 101 1.26 -2.32 -6.31
N MET A 102 1.14 -3.18 -7.32
CA MET A 102 0.43 -4.44 -7.21
C MET A 102 1.41 -5.56 -6.88
N GLU A 103 1.16 -6.26 -5.78
CA GLU A 103 1.87 -7.47 -5.40
C GLU A 103 1.13 -8.68 -5.95
N THR A 104 1.71 -9.27 -6.98
CA THR A 104 1.19 -10.34 -7.82
C THR A 104 1.50 -11.75 -7.29
N PHE A 105 2.46 -11.88 -6.36
CA PHE A 105 2.86 -13.17 -5.79
C PHE A 105 2.07 -13.55 -4.55
N GLN A 106 1.21 -14.57 -4.67
CA GLN A 106 0.82 -15.35 -3.52
C GLN A 106 1.90 -16.41 -3.33
N VAL A 107 2.68 -16.36 -2.25
CA VAL A 107 3.56 -17.48 -1.88
C VAL A 107 2.65 -18.64 -1.50
N SER A 108 2.27 -19.44 -2.49
CA SER A 108 1.44 -20.62 -2.28
C SER A 108 2.33 -21.72 -1.72
N THR A 109 2.06 -22.20 -0.51
CA THR A 109 2.67 -23.39 0.08
C THR A 109 2.25 -24.71 -0.62
N ILE A 110 1.70 -24.61 -1.84
CA ILE A 110 1.14 -25.72 -2.60
C ILE A 110 2.29 -26.41 -3.35
N LYS A 111 2.45 -27.72 -3.13
CA LYS A 111 3.48 -28.57 -3.75
C LYS A 111 3.19 -28.89 -5.23
N GLN A 112 2.68 -27.93 -6.00
CA GLN A 112 2.37 -28.11 -7.42
C GLN A 112 3.11 -27.06 -8.24
N VAL A 113 3.60 -27.44 -9.42
CA VAL A 113 4.18 -26.50 -10.38
C VAL A 113 3.04 -25.62 -10.87
N MET A 114 3.11 -24.32 -10.57
CA MET A 114 2.15 -23.32 -11.04
C MET A 114 2.89 -22.26 -11.83
N LEU A 115 2.23 -21.73 -12.86
CA LEU A 115 2.65 -20.49 -13.51
C LEU A 115 2.56 -19.37 -12.48
N VAL A 116 3.70 -18.78 -12.17
CA VAL A 116 3.80 -17.61 -11.30
C VAL A 116 3.63 -16.39 -12.21
N GLU A 117 2.54 -15.63 -11.99
CA GLU A 117 2.19 -14.41 -12.75
C GLU A 117 1.80 -14.59 -14.23
N PRO A 118 0.82 -15.44 -14.55
CA PRO A 118 0.34 -15.49 -15.92
C PRO A 118 -0.36 -14.17 -16.28
N LEU A 119 0.08 -13.51 -17.37
CA LEU A 119 -0.58 -12.31 -17.90
C LEU A 119 -2.05 -12.59 -18.28
N PHE A 120 -2.34 -13.84 -18.62
CA PHE A 120 -3.65 -14.35 -18.99
C PHE A 120 -3.92 -15.63 -18.21
N ASP A 121 -5.11 -15.77 -17.63
CA ASP A 121 -5.49 -17.02 -16.96
C ASP A 121 -5.47 -18.18 -17.99
N PRO A 122 -4.59 -19.19 -17.84
CA PRO A 122 -4.47 -20.29 -18.78
C PRO A 122 -5.72 -21.18 -18.81
N ASN A 123 -6.59 -21.08 -17.81
CA ASN A 123 -7.86 -21.80 -17.75
C ASN A 123 -9.03 -21.00 -18.34
N ASN A 124 -8.79 -19.76 -18.75
CA ASN A 124 -9.82 -18.93 -19.35
C ASN A 124 -10.09 -19.35 -20.81
N GLN A 125 -11.20 -20.05 -21.00
CA GLN A 125 -11.61 -20.62 -22.29
C GLN A 125 -11.86 -19.56 -23.39
N HIS A 126 -12.03 -18.28 -23.02
CA HIS A 126 -12.23 -17.18 -23.96
C HIS A 126 -10.95 -16.71 -24.67
N LEU A 127 -9.76 -17.13 -24.23
CA LEU A 127 -8.47 -16.74 -24.81
C LEU A 127 -7.88 -17.81 -25.74
N SER A 128 -8.73 -18.69 -26.26
CA SER A 128 -8.32 -19.72 -27.20
C SER A 128 -7.83 -19.08 -28.50
N ILE A 129 -6.51 -19.15 -28.73
CA ILE A 129 -5.91 -18.85 -30.03
C ILE A 129 -6.41 -19.94 -30.99
N LYS A 130 -7.44 -19.60 -31.77
CA LYS A 130 -7.90 -20.45 -32.86
C LYS A 130 -6.78 -20.50 -33.91
N LYS A 131 -6.29 -21.70 -34.19
CA LYS A 131 -5.38 -21.95 -35.31
C LYS A 131 -6.11 -21.80 -36.63
#